data_AF-U6L3X9-F1
#
_entry.id   AF-U6L3X9-F1
#
_cell.length_a   1.000
_cell.length_b   1.000
_cell.length_c   1.000
_cell.angle_alpha   90.00
_cell.angle_beta   90.00
_cell.angle_gamma   90.00
#
_symmetry.space_group_name_H-M   'P 1'
#
loop_
_entity.id
_entity.type
_entity.pdbx_description
1 polymer ?
#
loop_
_entity_poly.entity_id
_entity_poly.type
_entity_poly.pdbx_seq_one_letter_code
_entity_poly.pdbx_strand_id
1 'polypeptide(L)'
;MLVFIGDGPTRAELKEKLLQQQQQQQQGQQQQQGGVDLLLTSYEVARQECLFLSLFDFALLLLDEASRLKGPQGLTRAAVAAAVRAQRMLLLTGTPIENSFLVRPQQQQQQQQ
;
A
#
# COMPACT_ATOMS: atom_id res chain seq x y z
N MET A 1 -15.14 -4.84 2.04
CA MET A 1 -14.39 -3.57 1.82
C MET A 1 -14.34 -2.79 3.13
N LEU A 2 -13.16 -2.41 3.57
CA LEU A 2 -12.93 -1.57 4.75
C LEU A 2 -12.38 -0.21 4.31
N VAL A 3 -12.91 0.88 4.86
CA VAL A 3 -12.41 2.22 4.61
C VAL A 3 -11.57 2.65 5.81
N PHE A 4 -10.27 2.77 5.61
CA PHE A 4 -9.28 3.12 6.64
C PHE A 4 -8.97 4.61 6.57
N ILE A 5 -9.90 5.41 7.08
CA ILE A 5 -9.83 6.87 7.19
C ILE A 5 -10.42 7.28 8.56
N GLY A 6 -10.49 8.58 8.85
CA GLY A 6 -11.05 9.10 10.09
C GLY A 6 -9.97 9.65 11.02
N ASP A 7 -10.32 9.94 12.28
CA ASP A 7 -9.40 10.46 13.28
C ASP A 7 -8.55 9.35 13.94
N GLY A 8 -7.61 9.74 14.80
CA GLY A 8 -6.72 8.80 15.48
C GLY A 8 -7.46 7.69 16.25
N PRO A 9 -8.45 8.02 17.10
CA PRO A 9 -9.25 7.03 17.82
C PRO A 9 -9.99 6.06 16.89
N THR A 10 -10.68 6.57 15.85
CA THR A 10 -11.38 5.71 14.87
C THR A 10 -10.41 4.73 14.21
N ARG A 11 -9.22 5.21 13.82
CA ARG A 11 -8.21 4.34 13.21
C ARG A 11 -7.64 3.33 14.20
N ALA A 12 -7.49 3.66 15.48
CA ALA A 12 -7.03 2.72 16.49
C ALA A 12 -7.99 1.54 16.64
N GLU A 13 -9.30 1.79 16.71
CA GLU A 13 -10.31 0.72 16.76
C GLU A 13 -10.28 -0.17 15.49
N LEU A 14 -10.10 0.43 14.31
CA LEU A 14 -9.97 -0.32 13.06
C LEU A 14 -8.71 -1.19 13.04
N LYS A 15 -7.58 -0.69 13.54
CA LYS A 15 -6.33 -1.45 13.64
C LYS A 15 -6.48 -2.67 14.53
N GLU A 16 -7.08 -2.50 15.71
CA GLU A 16 -7.31 -3.61 16.64
C GLU A 16 -8.16 -4.72 15.99
N LYS A 17 -9.26 -4.34 15.33
CA LYS A 17 -10.12 -5.29 14.61
C LYS A 17 -9.35 -6.03 13.50
N LEU A 18 -8.54 -5.32 12.71
CA LEU A 18 -7.74 -5.91 11.64
C LEU A 18 -6.69 -6.89 12.17
N LEU A 19 -5.99 -6.54 13.25
CA LEU A 19 -4.98 -7.42 13.85
C LEU A 19 -5.60 -8.68 14.46
N GLN A 20 -6.75 -8.54 15.13
CA GLN A 20 -7.49 -9.70 15.65
C GLN A 20 -7.93 -10.64 14.52
N GLN A 21 -8.40 -10.11 13.40
CA GLN A 21 -8.77 -10.93 12.24
C GLN A 21 -7.56 -11.66 11.65
N GLN A 22 -6.42 -10.98 11.53
CA GLN A 22 -5.20 -11.58 11.01
C GLN A 22 -4.70 -12.75 11.89
N GLN A 23 -4.78 -12.60 13.22
CA GLN A 23 -4.40 -13.67 14.16
C GLN A 23 -5.33 -14.89 14.05
N GLN A 24 -6.64 -14.67 13.93
CA GLN A 24 -7.63 -15.75 13.78
C GLN A 24 -7.43 -16.53 12.48
N GLN A 25 -7.04 -15.86 11.39
CA GLN A 25 -6.70 -16.51 10.12
C GLN A 25 -5.44 -17.38 10.25
N GLN A 26 -4.40 -16.89 10.93
CA GLN A 26 -3.16 -17.65 11.14
C GLN A 26 -3.38 -18.90 12.01
N GLN A 27 -4.32 -18.85 12.95
CA GLN A 27 -4.67 -20.00 13.81
C GLN A 27 -5.63 -21.01 13.14
N GLY A 28 -5.99 -20.81 11.87
CA GLY A 28 -6.85 -21.73 11.11
C GLY A 28 -8.31 -21.76 11.57
N GLN A 29 -8.73 -20.84 12.44
CA GLN A 29 -10.06 -20.85 13.05
C GLN A 29 -11.16 -20.22 12.18
N GLN A 30 -10.79 -19.49 11.12
CA GLN A 30 -11.74 -18.92 10.15
C GLN A 30 -11.26 -19.22 8.74
N GLN A 31 -11.76 -20.31 8.16
CA GLN A 31 -11.27 -20.75 6.86
C GLN A 31 -11.97 -20.10 5.66
N GLN A 32 -13.13 -19.42 5.78
CA GLN A 32 -13.88 -19.07 4.56
C GLN A 32 -14.59 -17.71 4.49
N GLN A 33 -14.92 -17.00 5.58
CA GLN A 33 -15.77 -15.81 5.45
C GLN A 33 -15.51 -14.80 6.58
N GLY A 34 -14.75 -13.72 6.32
CA GLY A 34 -14.62 -12.64 7.31
C GLY A 34 -13.40 -11.71 7.21
N GLY A 35 -12.45 -12.00 6.31
CA GLY A 35 -11.30 -11.12 6.07
C GLY A 35 -11.68 -9.83 5.33
N VAL A 36 -10.87 -8.80 5.50
CA VAL A 36 -10.95 -7.60 4.67
C VAL A 36 -10.20 -7.88 3.36
N ASP A 37 -10.94 -8.14 2.28
CA ASP A 37 -10.33 -8.36 0.95
C ASP A 37 -9.87 -7.05 0.27
N LEU A 38 -10.41 -5.91 0.72
CA LEU A 38 -10.15 -4.60 0.14
C LEU A 38 -10.09 -3.53 1.23
N LEU A 39 -8.95 -2.85 1.32
CA LEU A 39 -8.73 -1.68 2.17
C LEU A 39 -8.63 -0.43 1.29
N LEU A 40 -9.47 0.56 1.56
CA LEU A 40 -9.45 1.86 0.90
C LEU A 40 -8.96 2.92 1.88
N THR A 41 -7.99 3.73 1.49
CA THR A 41 -7.45 4.80 2.34
C THR A 41 -7.00 5.98 1.48
N SER A 42 -6.78 7.15 2.10
CA SER A 42 -6.19 8.29 1.43
C SER A 42 -4.67 8.22 1.44
N TYR A 43 -4.01 9.01 0.60
CA TYR A 43 -2.54 9.09 0.57
C TYR A 43 -1.94 9.58 1.88
N GLU A 44 -2.61 10.54 2.53
CA GLU A 44 -2.18 11.14 3.78
C GLU A 44 -2.22 10.12 4.91
N VAL A 45 -3.32 9.38 5.01
CA VAL A 45 -3.49 8.31 6.02
C VAL A 45 -2.52 7.17 5.73
N ALA A 46 -2.38 6.74 4.48
CA ALA A 46 -1.41 5.72 4.11
C ALA A 46 0.04 6.10 4.46
N ARG A 47 0.39 7.39 4.32
CA ARG A 47 1.71 7.89 4.75
C ARG A 47 1.87 7.86 6.26
N GLN A 48 0.87 8.38 6.99
CA GLN A 48 0.91 8.42 8.45
C GLN A 48 0.97 7.02 9.07
N GLU A 49 0.30 6.06 8.45
CA GLU A 49 0.08 4.71 8.96
C GLU A 49 0.91 3.66 8.19
N CYS A 50 1.97 4.08 7.49
CA CYS A 50 2.75 3.22 6.60
C CYS A 50 3.34 1.99 7.32
N LEU A 51 3.78 2.15 8.56
CA LEU A 51 4.30 1.07 9.39
C LEU A 51 3.22 0.03 9.69
N PHE A 52 2.01 0.46 10.01
CA PHE A 52 0.89 -0.45 10.25
C PHE A 52 0.51 -1.19 8.96
N LEU A 53 0.41 -0.47 7.84
CA LEU A 53 0.09 -1.06 6.55
C LEU A 53 1.17 -2.06 6.10
N SER A 54 2.44 -1.87 6.49
CA SER A 54 3.53 -2.80 6.17
C SER A 54 3.43 -4.17 6.84
N LEU A 55 2.54 -4.33 7.83
CA LEU A 55 2.26 -5.62 8.49
C LEU A 55 1.46 -6.59 7.62
N PHE A 56 0.87 -6.09 6.53
CA PHE A 56 0.05 -6.87 5.61
C PHE A 56 0.79 -7.08 4.29
N ASP A 57 0.67 -8.28 3.74
CA ASP A 57 1.15 -8.60 2.40
C ASP A 57 0.01 -8.41 1.39
N PHE A 58 0.01 -7.26 0.71
CA PHE A 58 -1.03 -6.97 -0.27
C PHE A 58 -0.78 -7.72 -1.57
N ALA A 59 -1.82 -8.34 -2.13
CA ALA A 59 -1.75 -8.91 -3.47
C ALA A 59 -1.67 -7.81 -4.55
N LEU A 60 -2.35 -6.69 -4.32
CA LEU A 60 -2.48 -5.59 -5.27
C LEU A 60 -2.56 -4.25 -4.55
N LEU A 61 -1.71 -3.30 -4.95
CA LEU A 61 -1.82 -1.89 -4.58
C LEU A 61 -2.34 -1.09 -5.77
N LEU A 62 -3.50 -0.45 -5.60
CA LEU A 62 -4.09 0.46 -6.59
C LEU A 62 -3.84 1.91 -6.19
N LEU A 63 -3.20 2.67 -7.07
CA LEU A 63 -2.91 4.08 -6.84
C LEU A 63 -3.69 4.91 -7.86
N ASP A 64 -4.74 5.59 -7.40
CA ASP A 64 -5.59 6.43 -8.25
C ASP A 64 -5.03 7.85 -8.43
N GLU A 65 -5.31 8.44 -9.59
CA GLU A 65 -4.75 9.71 -10.04
C GLU A 65 -3.22 9.78 -9.92
N ALA A 66 -2.53 8.74 -10.39
CA ALA A 66 -1.08 8.57 -10.29
C ALA A 66 -0.27 9.67 -11.03
N SER A 67 -0.92 10.51 -11.83
CA SER A 67 -0.34 11.73 -12.42
C SER A 67 0.36 12.61 -11.37
N ARG A 68 -0.20 12.64 -10.16
CA ARG A 68 0.29 13.40 -9.01
C ARG A 68 1.60 12.83 -8.41
N LEU A 69 2.07 11.66 -8.86
CA LEU A 69 3.38 11.12 -8.50
C LEU A 69 4.55 11.95 -9.04
N LYS A 70 4.33 12.81 -10.06
CA LYS A 70 5.38 13.63 -10.69
C LYS A 70 5.76 14.90 -9.92
N GLY A 71 4.92 15.39 -9.00
CA GLY A 71 5.16 16.66 -8.29
C GLY A 71 5.90 16.49 -6.94
N PRO A 72 6.21 17.58 -6.22
CA PRO A 72 6.78 17.53 -4.86
C PRO A 72 5.92 16.74 -3.87
N GLN A 73 4.59 16.73 -4.08
CA GLN A 73 3.64 15.89 -3.34
C GLN A 73 3.79 14.39 -3.67
N GLY A 74 4.37 14.06 -4.82
CA GLY A 74 4.70 12.72 -5.26
C GLY A 74 5.70 11.99 -4.38
N LEU A 75 6.58 12.71 -3.66
CA LEU A 75 7.49 12.11 -2.67
C LEU A 75 6.74 11.36 -1.56
N THR A 76 5.62 11.93 -1.09
CA THR A 76 4.75 11.27 -0.11
C THR A 76 4.15 9.99 -0.67
N ARG A 77 3.71 10.02 -1.92
CA ARG A 77 3.04 8.89 -2.58
C ARG A 77 4.04 7.79 -2.95
N ALA A 78 5.24 8.15 -3.39
CA ALA A 78 6.35 7.24 -3.64
C ALA A 78 6.85 6.60 -2.33
N ALA A 79 6.91 7.36 -1.23
CA ALA A 79 7.23 6.82 0.08
C ALA A 79 6.21 5.78 0.55
N VAL A 80 4.91 6.03 0.32
CA VAL A 80 3.84 5.05 0.58
C VAL A 80 4.02 3.81 -0.29
N ALA A 81 4.22 3.98 -1.59
CA ALA A 81 4.44 2.87 -2.53
C ALA A 81 5.69 2.04 -2.18
N ALA A 82 6.73 2.66 -1.62
CA ALA A 82 7.95 2.00 -1.18
C ALA A 82 7.79 1.30 0.19
N ALA A 83 6.97 1.87 1.10
CA ALA A 83 6.76 1.35 2.44
C ALA A 83 5.70 0.23 2.50
N VAL A 84 4.69 0.29 1.63
CA VAL A 84 3.62 -0.71 1.57
C VAL A 84 4.06 -1.89 0.72
N ARG A 85 4.05 -3.09 1.31
CA ARG A 85 4.41 -4.33 0.62
C ARG A 85 3.25 -4.79 -0.25
N ALA A 86 3.46 -4.81 -1.56
CA ALA A 86 2.48 -5.33 -2.51
C ALA A 86 3.14 -6.18 -3.61
N GLN A 87 2.51 -7.30 -3.97
CA GLN A 87 3.01 -8.17 -5.03
C GLN A 87 2.89 -7.51 -6.41
N ARG A 88 1.79 -6.79 -6.64
CA ARG A 88 1.55 -6.01 -7.85
C ARG A 88 1.14 -4.59 -7.49
N MET A 89 1.56 -3.64 -8.31
CA MET A 89 1.18 -2.24 -8.20
C MET A 89 0.58 -1.79 -9.53
N LEU A 90 -0.57 -1.14 -9.46
CA LEU A 90 -1.26 -0.60 -10.62
C LEU A 90 -1.52 0.88 -10.39
N LEU A 91 -1.05 1.68 -11.36
CA LEU A 91 -1.18 3.13 -11.36
C LEU A 91 -2.34 3.49 -12.30
N LEU A 92 -3.42 4.03 -11.74
CA LEU A 92 -4.53 4.57 -12.51
C LEU A 92 -4.31 6.06 -12.68
N THR A 93 -4.36 6.55 -13.92
CA THR A 93 -4.21 7.97 -14.20
C THR A 93 -4.94 8.35 -15.48
N GLY A 94 -5.66 9.48 -15.42
CA GLY A 94 -6.26 10.08 -16.61
C GLY A 94 -5.29 10.88 -17.48
N THR A 95 -4.04 11.12 -17.01
CA THR A 95 -3.02 11.82 -17.81
C THR A 95 -1.98 10.82 -18.30
N PRO A 96 -1.56 10.89 -19.57
CA PRO A 96 -0.50 10.01 -20.07
C PRO A 96 0.78 10.23 -19.27
N ILE A 97 1.17 9.24 -18.46
CA ILE A 97 2.44 9.21 -17.73
C ILE A 97 3.51 8.68 -18.69
N GLU A 98 4.45 9.54 -19.10
CA GLU A 98 5.73 9.09 -19.68
C GLU A 98 6.45 8.13 -18.72
N ASN A 99 6.82 6.94 -19.22
CA ASN A 99 7.32 5.77 -18.50
C ASN A 99 8.77 5.94 -17.97
N SER A 100 8.99 6.82 -17.00
CA SER A 100 10.34 6.97 -16.39
C SER A 100 10.47 6.33 -15.00
N PHE A 101 9.40 5.77 -14.44
CA PHE A 101 9.35 5.38 -13.02
C PHE A 101 9.62 3.89 -12.73
N LEU A 102 9.74 3.04 -13.76
CA LEU A 102 10.01 1.60 -13.61
C LEU A 102 11.44 1.24 -14.01
N VAL A 103 12.42 1.79 -13.31
CA VAL A 103 13.79 1.23 -13.35
C VAL A 103 14.13 0.76 -11.95
N ARG A 104 13.98 -0.55 -11.70
CA ARG A 104 14.69 -1.17 -10.58
C ARG A 104 16.18 -0.95 -10.84
N PRO A 105 16.97 -0.43 -9.89
CA PRO A 105 18.41 -0.34 -10.09
C PRO A 105 18.94 -1.76 -10.25
N GLN A 106 19.30 -2.13 -11.48
CA GLN A 106 20.13 -3.31 -11.71
C GLN A 106 21.48 -2.99 -11.08
N GLN A 107 21.91 -3.83 -10.15
CA GLN A 107 23.29 -3.84 -9.68
C GLN A 107 24.16 -3.92 -10.94
N GLN A 108 24.91 -2.86 -11.23
CA GLN A 108 25.96 -2.88 -12.25
C GLN A 108 26.99 -3.92 -11.77
N GLN A 109 26.84 -5.16 -12.25
CA GLN A 109 27.91 -6.13 -12.19
C GLN A 109 29.05 -5.59 -13.03
N GLN A 110 30.19 -5.46 -12.36
CA GLN A 110 31.51 -5.23 -12.92
C GLN A 110 31.71 -6.08 -14.18
N GLN A 111 31.96 -5.43 -15.31
CA GLN A 111 32.79 -5.96 -16.40
C GLN A 111 33.03 -4.88 -17.46
N GLN A 112 34.11 -4.12 -17.28
CA GLN A 112 35.03 -3.69 -18.34
C GLN A 112 36.41 -3.84 -17.66
N GLN A 113 37.14 -4.94 -17.85
CA GLN A 113 37.98 -5.23 -19.03
C GLN A 113 38.62 -3.97 -19.61
#